data_AF-B6GXF2-F1
#
_entry.id   AF-B6GXF2-F1
#
_cell.length_a   1.000
_cell.length_b   1.000
_cell.length_c   1.000
_cell.angle_alpha   90.00
_cell.angle_beta   90.00
_cell.angle_gamma   90.00
#
_symmetry.space_group_name_H-M   'P 1'
#
loop_
_entity.id
_entity.type
_entity.pdbx_description
1 polymer ?
#
loop_
_entity_poly.entity_id
_entity_poly.type
_entity_poly.pdbx_seq_one_letter_code
_entity_poly.pdbx_strand_id
1 'polypeptide(L)'
;MSDKSATITARRALALPEIVGGILVWLDKGPINWLLDCALVNNTWFHEAIRILWSDLEAHEIFLEEAMMGISPDRRQMYANLVKIASVATYLPETEPVFQPALESVVFPQLHTSYLVLAFHGSGTDKCIRIPALNMPSLQTLYVEYATPLNMPGTIKHAVGPRYLYPDQWDYLADQISKLFPRLVNVQVGIPAILYVAGFETLSERLPNLKLISFEDILSLSDVDSSEGDTVSEHSDSEDSDEEDSDDQDLNSDSDDQDADDEDTDEEGTTYTYTVNAVHASGFLAFWRSKTNGGVKCMMDAMGTEVQNYNVLGDLDNSYVNHL
;
A
#
# COMPACT_ATOMS: atom_id res chain seq x y z
N MET A 1 -3.26 -9.47 58.41
CA MET A 1 -2.40 -10.26 57.49
C MET A 1 -1.16 -9.43 57.20
N SER A 2 0.03 -10.02 57.26
CA SER A 2 1.29 -9.26 57.20
C SER A 2 1.61 -8.80 55.78
N ASP A 3 1.91 -7.51 55.58
CA ASP A 3 2.32 -6.89 54.30
C ASP A 3 3.47 -7.62 53.57
N LYS A 4 4.30 -8.36 54.33
CA LYS A 4 5.37 -9.20 53.80
C LYS A 4 4.85 -10.39 52.97
N SER A 5 3.69 -10.94 53.33
CA SER A 5 3.09 -12.05 52.58
C SER A 5 2.52 -11.56 51.24
N ALA A 6 1.87 -10.40 51.23
CA ALA A 6 1.28 -9.83 50.03
C ALA A 6 2.36 -9.45 49.00
N THR A 7 3.46 -8.84 49.46
CA THR A 7 4.60 -8.45 48.60
C THR A 7 5.31 -9.66 47.97
N ILE A 8 5.47 -10.77 48.71
CA ILE A 8 6.06 -12.00 48.15
C ILE A 8 5.12 -12.62 47.10
N THR A 9 3.82 -12.66 47.36
CA THR A 9 2.83 -13.17 46.40
C THR A 9 2.82 -12.33 45.13
N ALA A 10 2.82 -11.00 45.25
CA ALA A 10 2.87 -10.10 44.10
C ALA A 10 4.16 -10.30 43.27
N ARG A 11 5.32 -10.41 43.92
CA ARG A 11 6.59 -10.68 43.22
C ARG A 11 6.58 -12.00 42.45
N ARG A 12 5.97 -13.05 43.02
CA ARG A 12 5.84 -14.34 42.33
C ARG A 12 4.89 -14.26 41.13
N ALA A 13 3.79 -13.53 41.27
CA ALA A 13 2.86 -13.31 40.17
C ALA A 13 3.52 -12.54 39.01
N LEU A 14 4.29 -11.49 39.31
CA LEU A 14 5.02 -10.70 38.30
C LEU A 14 6.24 -11.40 37.68
N ALA A 15 6.52 -12.65 38.08
CA ALA A 15 7.50 -13.51 37.43
C ALA A 15 6.86 -14.45 36.40
N LEU A 16 5.52 -14.53 36.34
CA LEU A 16 4.80 -15.37 35.38
C LEU A 16 4.66 -14.62 34.04
N PRO A 17 5.14 -15.19 32.92
CA PRO A 17 5.06 -14.56 31.60
C PRO A 17 3.63 -14.17 31.20
N GLU A 18 2.64 -14.97 31.56
CA GLU A 18 1.24 -14.74 31.18
C GLU A 18 0.67 -13.48 31.88
N ILE A 19 1.04 -13.27 33.15
CA ILE A 19 0.62 -12.09 33.90
C ILE A 19 1.34 -10.85 33.37
N VAL A 20 2.66 -10.95 33.16
CA VAL A 20 3.47 -9.86 32.64
C VAL A 20 3.02 -9.47 31.24
N GLY A 21 2.83 -10.44 30.34
CA GLY A 21 2.31 -10.22 28.98
C GLY A 21 0.95 -9.53 29.00
N GLY A 22 0.03 -9.94 29.89
CA GLY A 22 -1.27 -9.27 30.04
C GLY A 22 -1.17 -7.81 30.47
N ILE A 23 -0.23 -7.48 31.36
CA ILE A 23 0.05 -6.09 31.78
C ILE A 23 0.65 -5.30 30.61
N LEU A 24 1.61 -5.87 29.89
CA LEU A 24 2.32 -5.19 28.82
C LEU A 24 1.42 -4.93 27.61
N VAL A 25 0.50 -5.83 27.26
CA VAL A 25 -0.51 -5.59 26.21
C VAL A 25 -1.41 -4.39 26.56
N TRP A 26 -1.65 -4.13 27.84
CA TRP A 26 -2.38 -2.92 28.24
C TRP A 26 -1.52 -1.66 28.10
N LEU A 27 -0.22 -1.76 28.37
CA LEU A 27 0.74 -0.66 28.22
C LEU A 27 1.10 -0.35 26.76
N ASP A 28 0.95 -1.32 25.87
CA ASP A 28 1.21 -1.21 24.42
C ASP A 28 0.40 -0.09 23.73
N LYS A 29 -0.75 0.27 24.31
CA LYS A 29 -1.57 1.40 23.85
C LYS A 29 -0.99 2.76 24.21
N GLY A 30 0.08 2.78 25.00
CA GLY A 30 0.78 3.98 25.43
C GLY A 30 2.02 4.26 24.60
N PRO A 31 2.86 5.22 25.05
CA PRO A 31 4.15 5.50 24.46
C PRO A 31 5.07 4.27 24.40
N ILE A 32 5.73 4.07 23.25
CA ILE A 32 6.66 2.95 22.99
C ILE A 32 7.78 2.81 24.04
N ASN A 33 8.24 3.93 24.61
CA ASN A 33 9.26 3.93 25.65
C ASN A 33 8.83 3.20 26.93
N TRP A 34 7.53 3.07 27.20
CA TRP A 34 7.06 2.28 28.34
C TRP A 34 7.39 0.80 28.20
N LEU A 35 7.24 0.23 27.02
CA LEU A 35 7.63 -1.16 26.75
C LEU A 35 9.15 -1.33 26.81
N LEU A 36 9.90 -0.36 26.31
CA LEU A 36 11.37 -0.36 26.40
C LEU A 36 11.84 -0.29 27.86
N ASP A 37 11.24 0.57 28.68
CA ASP A 37 11.55 0.66 30.12
C ASP A 37 11.20 -0.65 30.84
N CYS A 38 10.06 -1.26 30.49
CA CYS A 38 9.66 -2.56 31.00
C CYS A 38 10.67 -3.65 30.64
N ALA A 39 11.24 -3.61 29.44
CA ALA A 39 12.23 -4.58 28.99
C ALA A 39 13.52 -4.56 29.83
N LEU A 40 13.79 -3.48 30.57
CA LEU A 40 14.97 -3.34 31.43
C LEU A 40 14.79 -3.94 32.84
N VAL A 41 13.57 -4.36 33.21
CA VAL A 41 13.26 -4.76 34.59
C VAL A 41 13.89 -6.12 34.95
N ASN A 42 13.67 -7.15 34.16
CA ASN A 42 14.24 -8.49 34.30
C ASN A 42 14.02 -9.32 33.02
N ASN A 43 14.54 -10.55 32.99
CA ASN A 43 14.49 -11.38 31.77
C ASN A 43 13.06 -11.73 31.31
N THR A 44 12.13 -12.00 32.22
CA THR A 44 10.74 -12.29 31.86
C THR A 44 10.08 -11.07 31.21
N TRP A 45 10.27 -9.89 31.82
CA TRP A 45 9.74 -8.64 31.30
C TRP A 45 10.38 -8.25 29.96
N PHE A 46 11.69 -8.48 29.82
CA PHE A 46 12.40 -8.32 28.56
C PHE A 46 11.78 -9.16 27.45
N HIS A 47 11.64 -10.47 27.66
CA HIS A 47 11.11 -11.36 26.63
C HIS A 47 9.67 -11.01 26.22
N GLU A 48 8.80 -10.71 27.19
CA GLU A 48 7.41 -10.35 26.89
C GLU A 48 7.30 -8.96 26.24
N ALA A 49 8.06 -7.96 26.71
CA ALA A 49 8.03 -6.62 26.13
C ALA A 49 8.55 -6.63 24.69
N ILE A 50 9.67 -7.31 24.45
CA ILE A 50 10.23 -7.46 23.09
C ILE A 50 9.27 -8.24 22.18
N ARG A 51 8.60 -9.28 22.69
CA ARG A 51 7.61 -10.04 21.93
C ARG A 51 6.44 -9.16 21.47
N ILE A 52 5.96 -8.26 22.33
CA ILE A 52 4.84 -7.36 22.00
C ILE A 52 5.31 -6.28 21.02
N LEU A 53 6.39 -5.57 21.38
CA LEU A 53 6.98 -4.50 20.58
C LEU A 53 7.28 -4.91 19.14
N TRP A 54 7.81 -6.13 18.95
CA TRP A 54 8.16 -6.62 17.62
C TRP A 54 7.02 -7.33 16.90
N SER A 55 5.90 -7.59 17.56
CA SER A 55 4.79 -8.31 16.91
C SER A 55 4.01 -7.45 15.93
N ASP A 56 3.88 -6.15 16.22
CA ASP A 56 3.16 -5.19 15.40
C ASP A 56 3.99 -3.92 15.27
N LEU A 57 4.86 -3.88 14.25
CA LEU A 57 5.70 -2.71 14.00
C LEU A 57 4.90 -1.54 13.44
N GLU A 58 3.75 -1.81 12.82
CA GLU A 58 2.90 -0.79 12.24
C GLU A 58 2.23 0.07 13.30
N ALA A 59 1.74 -0.55 14.38
CA ALA A 59 1.19 0.17 15.54
C ALA A 59 2.19 1.13 16.20
N HIS A 60 3.47 1.00 15.87
CA HIS A 60 4.56 1.82 16.38
C HIS A 60 5.15 2.78 15.34
N GLU A 61 4.58 2.83 14.13
CA GLU A 61 5.06 3.66 13.02
C GLU A 61 6.53 3.37 12.65
N ILE A 62 6.95 2.10 12.80
CA ILE A 62 8.32 1.66 12.50
C ILE A 62 8.32 0.82 11.22
N PHE A 63 9.09 1.28 10.23
CA PHE A 63 9.34 0.52 9.01
C PHE A 63 10.23 -0.69 9.27
N LEU A 64 9.92 -1.79 8.61
CA LEU A 64 10.61 -3.06 8.77
C LEU A 64 12.10 -2.96 8.44
N GLU A 65 12.44 -2.28 7.34
CA GLU A 65 13.80 -2.04 6.89
C GLU A 65 14.60 -1.22 7.90
N GLU A 66 14.01 -0.17 8.48
CA GLU A 66 14.67 0.66 9.49
C GLU A 66 14.93 -0.12 10.78
N ALA A 67 13.91 -0.86 11.24
CA ALA A 67 14.02 -1.72 12.40
C ALA A 67 15.17 -2.74 12.23
N MET A 68 15.26 -3.37 11.05
CA MET A 68 16.26 -4.40 10.76
C MET A 68 17.66 -3.85 10.52
N MET A 69 17.79 -2.65 9.96
CA MET A 69 19.08 -1.97 9.83
C MET A 69 19.72 -1.67 11.19
N GLY A 70 18.91 -1.30 12.19
CA GLY A 70 19.37 -1.05 13.57
C GLY A 70 19.86 -2.31 14.31
N ILE A 71 19.62 -3.50 13.76
CA ILE A 71 19.99 -4.77 14.38
C ILE A 71 21.23 -5.38 13.70
N SER A 72 22.15 -5.90 14.51
CA SER A 72 23.28 -6.71 14.04
C SER A 72 22.80 -7.92 13.23
N PRO A 73 23.39 -8.26 12.07
CA PRO A 73 22.92 -9.32 11.18
C PRO A 73 22.56 -10.64 11.89
N ASP A 74 23.42 -11.12 12.79
CA ASP A 74 23.25 -12.39 13.52
C ASP A 74 22.01 -12.45 14.43
N ARG A 75 21.40 -11.30 14.74
CA ARG A 75 20.22 -11.19 15.60
C ARG A 75 18.94 -10.91 14.85
N ARG A 76 18.99 -10.52 13.57
CA ARG A 76 17.80 -10.11 12.81
C ARG A 76 16.75 -11.21 12.76
N GLN A 77 17.15 -12.45 12.51
CA GLN A 77 16.23 -13.58 12.45
C GLN A 77 15.50 -13.82 13.78
N MET A 78 16.14 -13.58 14.92
CA MET A 78 15.50 -13.71 16.24
C MET A 78 14.32 -12.74 16.38
N TYR A 79 14.47 -11.51 15.92
CA TYR A 79 13.41 -10.50 15.94
C TYR A 79 12.38 -10.72 14.82
N ALA A 80 12.82 -11.07 13.62
CA ALA A 80 11.95 -11.38 12.47
C ALA A 80 10.96 -12.53 12.76
N ASN A 81 11.35 -13.49 13.61
CA ASN A 81 10.46 -14.56 14.07
C ASN A 81 9.26 -14.08 14.89
N LEU A 82 9.31 -12.86 15.43
CA LEU A 82 8.27 -12.27 16.27
C LEU A 82 7.30 -11.40 15.46
N VAL A 83 7.73 -10.91 14.30
CA VAL A 83 6.98 -9.96 13.46
C VAL A 83 5.77 -10.62 12.85
N LYS A 84 4.59 -10.04 13.08
CA LYS A 84 3.31 -10.49 12.53
C LYS A 84 2.66 -9.46 11.61
N ILE A 85 2.88 -8.19 11.92
CA ILE A 85 2.39 -7.02 11.19
C ILE A 85 3.54 -6.03 11.04
N ALA A 86 3.76 -5.51 9.83
CA ALA A 86 4.79 -4.51 9.57
C ALA A 86 4.50 -3.66 8.33
N SER A 87 4.98 -2.42 8.37
CA SER A 87 5.12 -1.56 7.19
C SER A 87 6.45 -1.77 6.47
N VAL A 88 6.39 -1.71 5.15
CA VAL A 88 7.53 -1.82 4.24
C VAL A 88 7.40 -0.71 3.21
N ALA A 89 8.40 0.16 3.11
CA ALA A 89 8.40 1.18 2.08
C ALA A 89 8.97 0.63 0.77
N THR A 90 8.44 1.11 -0.35
CA THR A 90 9.13 0.95 -1.64
C THR A 90 10.37 1.83 -1.68
N TYR A 91 11.45 1.36 -2.31
CA TYR A 91 12.71 2.11 -2.38
C TYR A 91 13.06 2.57 -3.80
N LEU A 92 13.99 3.53 -3.86
CA LEU A 92 14.67 3.89 -5.10
C LEU A 92 15.81 2.92 -5.39
N PRO A 93 16.21 2.78 -6.66
CA PRO A 93 17.44 2.07 -7.03
C PRO A 93 18.69 2.58 -6.28
N GLU A 94 18.69 3.86 -5.89
CA GLU A 94 19.80 4.51 -5.17
C GLU A 94 19.87 4.10 -3.70
N THR A 95 18.72 3.82 -3.08
CA THR A 95 18.63 3.45 -1.67
C THR A 95 18.56 1.94 -1.45
N GLU A 96 18.23 1.18 -2.51
CA GLU A 96 18.27 -0.28 -2.56
C GLU A 96 19.55 -0.89 -1.94
N PRO A 97 20.79 -0.41 -2.24
CA PRO A 97 22.01 -1.00 -1.69
C PRO A 97 22.15 -0.84 -0.17
N VAL A 98 21.41 0.10 0.43
CA VAL A 98 21.43 0.35 1.88
C VAL A 98 20.45 -0.57 2.60
N PHE A 99 19.23 -0.72 2.06
CA PHE A 99 18.16 -1.49 2.70
C PHE A 99 18.21 -2.98 2.37
N GLN A 100 18.53 -3.34 1.13
CA GLN A 100 18.46 -4.73 0.66
C GLN A 100 19.35 -5.69 1.48
N PRO A 101 20.61 -5.33 1.85
CA PRO A 101 21.42 -6.20 2.70
C PRO A 101 20.86 -6.41 4.11
N ALA A 102 19.97 -5.53 4.57
CA ALA A 102 19.30 -5.69 5.86
C ALA A 102 18.26 -6.82 5.85
N LEU A 103 17.66 -7.06 4.68
CA LEU A 103 16.45 -7.86 4.52
C LEU A 103 16.67 -9.18 3.77
N GLU A 104 17.62 -9.24 2.83
CA GLU A 104 17.79 -10.34 1.86
C GLU A 104 17.97 -11.73 2.50
N SER A 105 18.61 -11.81 3.67
CA SER A 105 18.90 -13.06 4.38
C SER A 105 17.92 -13.38 5.51
N VAL A 106 16.87 -12.58 5.69
CA VAL A 106 15.94 -12.67 6.81
C VAL A 106 14.61 -13.25 6.34
N VAL A 107 14.14 -14.26 7.06
CA VAL A 107 12.82 -14.86 6.84
C VAL A 107 11.84 -14.31 7.87
N PHE A 108 10.63 -13.96 7.44
CA PHE A 108 9.57 -13.46 8.30
C PHE A 108 8.45 -14.52 8.42
N PRO A 109 8.65 -15.57 9.23
CA PRO A 109 7.78 -16.75 9.21
C PRO A 109 6.38 -16.50 9.79
N GLN A 110 6.21 -15.47 10.64
CA GLN A 110 4.92 -15.15 11.27
C GLN A 110 4.24 -13.92 10.65
N LEU A 111 4.91 -13.22 9.73
CA LEU A 111 4.39 -12.01 9.10
C LEU A 111 3.26 -12.38 8.15
N HIS A 112 2.03 -12.07 8.57
CA HIS A 112 0.81 -12.41 7.85
C HIS A 112 0.09 -11.19 7.27
N THR A 113 0.40 -10.00 7.79
CA THR A 113 -0.14 -8.72 7.31
C THR A 113 1.01 -7.76 7.02
N SER A 114 1.06 -7.19 5.83
CA SER A 114 2.06 -6.18 5.48
C SER A 114 1.37 -4.94 4.89
N TYR A 115 1.88 -3.78 5.28
CA TYR A 115 1.54 -2.48 4.71
C TYR A 115 2.66 -2.09 3.75
N LEU A 116 2.35 -2.04 2.47
CA LEU A 116 3.25 -1.58 1.42
C LEU A 116 3.04 -0.09 1.24
N VAL A 117 3.98 0.69 1.76
CA VAL A 117 3.96 2.14 1.67
C VAL A 117 4.66 2.57 0.39
N LEU A 118 3.89 3.16 -0.51
CA LEU A 118 4.40 3.66 -1.78
C LEU A 118 5.13 4.99 -1.56
N ALA A 119 6.44 4.93 -1.70
CA ALA A 119 7.35 6.04 -1.56
C ALA A 119 7.77 6.54 -2.96
N PHE A 120 7.37 7.76 -3.29
CA PHE A 120 7.72 8.41 -4.57
C PHE A 120 8.83 9.43 -4.37
N HIS A 121 9.75 9.48 -5.33
CA HIS A 121 10.73 10.55 -5.43
C HIS A 121 10.76 11.07 -6.86
N GLY A 122 10.55 12.37 -7.03
CA GLY A 122 10.60 13.03 -8.34
C GLY A 122 9.29 13.03 -9.11
N SER A 123 9.32 13.61 -10.30
CA SER A 123 8.16 13.99 -11.13
C SER A 123 7.58 12.84 -11.97
N GLY A 124 7.18 11.74 -11.32
CA GLY A 124 6.10 10.89 -11.85
C GLY A 124 6.42 9.80 -12.88
N THR A 125 7.67 9.38 -13.08
CA THR A 125 7.96 8.27 -14.01
C THR A 125 7.75 6.88 -13.38
N ASP A 126 7.09 6.00 -14.13
CA ASP A 126 6.93 4.54 -14.02
C ASP A 126 8.05 3.74 -13.28
N LYS A 127 9.32 4.14 -13.38
CA LYS A 127 10.48 3.43 -12.80
C LYS A 127 10.62 3.55 -11.27
N CYS A 128 9.72 4.24 -10.58
CA CYS A 128 9.91 4.64 -9.18
C CYS A 128 9.45 3.63 -8.12
N ILE A 129 8.70 2.57 -8.46
CA ILE A 129 8.09 1.68 -7.46
C ILE A 129 8.83 0.33 -7.37
N ARG A 130 9.81 0.18 -6.47
CA ARG A 130 10.45 -1.12 -6.22
C ARG A 130 10.05 -1.65 -4.85
N ILE A 131 9.40 -2.82 -4.84
CA ILE A 131 9.10 -3.54 -3.60
C ILE A 131 10.36 -4.28 -3.14
N PRO A 132 10.78 -4.14 -1.88
CA PRO A 132 11.87 -4.93 -1.34
C PRO A 132 11.63 -6.43 -1.50
N ALA A 133 12.65 -7.17 -1.96
CA ALA A 133 12.57 -8.62 -2.03
C ALA A 133 12.64 -9.21 -0.61
N LEU A 134 11.46 -9.50 -0.06
CA LEU A 134 11.25 -9.97 1.31
C LEU A 134 10.75 -11.42 1.32
N ASN A 135 11.31 -12.24 2.20
CA ASN A 135 10.86 -13.61 2.38
C ASN A 135 9.77 -13.70 3.46
N MET A 136 8.51 -13.54 3.02
CA MET A 136 7.31 -13.54 3.88
C MET A 136 6.40 -14.73 3.56
N PRO A 137 6.78 -15.98 3.93
CA PRO A 137 6.10 -17.20 3.46
C PRO A 137 4.67 -17.35 3.97
N SER A 138 4.31 -16.62 5.03
CA SER A 138 3.01 -16.64 5.69
C SER A 138 2.14 -15.42 5.36
N LEU A 139 2.58 -14.54 4.44
CA LEU A 139 1.83 -13.34 4.08
C LEU A 139 0.48 -13.70 3.47
N GLN A 140 -0.59 -13.13 4.04
CA GLN A 140 -1.97 -13.36 3.62
C GLN A 140 -2.67 -12.07 3.21
N THR A 141 -2.36 -10.97 3.89
CA THR A 141 -2.99 -9.68 3.65
C THR A 141 -1.94 -8.62 3.31
N LEU A 142 -2.16 -7.92 2.21
CA LEU A 142 -1.35 -6.78 1.78
C LEU A 142 -2.21 -5.52 1.75
N TYR A 143 -1.79 -4.49 2.45
CA TYR A 143 -2.33 -3.13 2.36
C TYR A 143 -1.41 -2.32 1.47
N VAL A 144 -1.95 -1.52 0.55
CA VAL A 144 -1.19 -0.62 -0.31
C VAL A 144 -1.61 0.81 0.02
N GLU A 145 -0.67 1.61 0.49
CA GLU A 145 -0.95 2.95 1.04
C GLU A 145 0.09 3.97 0.55
N TYR A 146 -0.26 5.25 0.57
CA TYR A 146 0.72 6.31 0.35
C TYR A 146 1.50 6.58 1.64
N ALA A 147 2.77 6.95 1.44
CA ALA A 147 3.55 7.63 2.45
C ALA A 147 2.84 8.92 2.92
N THR A 148 2.27 8.93 4.12
CA THR A 148 1.71 10.15 4.73
C THR A 148 2.80 10.87 5.54
N PRO A 149 2.83 12.22 5.61
CA PRO A 149 3.85 12.92 6.40
C PRO A 149 3.92 12.54 7.88
N LEU A 150 2.86 11.91 8.41
CA LEU A 150 2.77 11.43 9.79
C LEU A 150 3.44 10.06 9.96
N ASN A 151 3.30 9.17 8.98
CA ASN A 151 3.81 7.79 9.06
C ASN A 151 5.22 7.67 8.49
N MET A 152 6.06 8.71 8.60
CA MET A 152 7.33 8.76 7.85
C MET A 152 8.55 8.93 8.76
N PRO A 153 9.58 8.10 8.58
CA PRO A 153 10.78 8.18 9.37
C PRO A 153 11.53 9.46 8.98
N GLY A 154 11.90 10.27 9.97
CA GLY A 154 12.54 11.57 9.75
C GLY A 154 13.88 11.52 9.00
N THR A 155 14.40 10.32 8.75
CA THR A 155 15.64 9.98 8.05
C THR A 155 15.49 10.00 6.53
N ILE A 156 14.31 9.81 5.95
CA ILE A 156 14.13 9.77 4.49
C ILE A 156 13.07 10.79 4.05
N LYS A 157 13.50 11.82 3.33
CA LYS A 157 12.59 12.81 2.73
C LYS A 157 12.01 12.23 1.44
N HIS A 158 10.78 11.76 1.51
CA HIS A 158 10.02 11.40 0.31
C HIS A 158 9.26 12.62 -0.21
N ALA A 159 9.10 12.71 -1.53
CA ALA A 159 8.27 13.74 -2.13
C ALA A 159 6.79 13.40 -1.89
N VAL A 160 5.93 14.42 -1.90
CA VAL A 160 4.48 14.19 -1.96
C VAL A 160 4.22 13.40 -3.24
N GLY A 161 3.78 12.14 -3.09
CA GLY A 161 3.48 11.27 -4.22
C GLY A 161 2.29 11.77 -5.04
N PRO A 162 2.06 11.19 -6.23
CA PRO A 162 0.85 11.46 -6.98
C PRO A 162 -0.39 11.08 -6.15
N ARG A 163 -1.52 11.74 -6.38
CA ARG A 163 -2.77 11.46 -5.63
C ARG A 163 -3.36 10.07 -5.91
N TYR A 164 -3.01 9.49 -7.05
CA TYR A 164 -3.43 8.17 -7.52
C TYR A 164 -2.31 7.60 -8.41
N LEU A 165 -2.36 6.30 -8.68
CA LEU A 165 -1.47 5.64 -9.63
C LEU A 165 -2.06 5.66 -11.04
N TYR A 166 -1.21 5.90 -12.04
CA TYR A 166 -1.55 5.74 -13.45
C TYR A 166 -1.67 4.25 -13.85
N PRO A 167 -2.40 3.91 -14.93
CA PRO A 167 -2.60 2.53 -15.36
C PRO A 167 -1.32 1.70 -15.53
N ASP A 168 -0.28 2.28 -16.12
CA ASP A 168 1.04 1.66 -16.31
C ASP A 168 1.74 1.37 -14.97
N GLN A 169 1.64 2.29 -14.01
CA GLN A 169 2.17 2.12 -12.66
C GLN A 169 1.42 1.02 -11.90
N TRP A 170 0.10 0.93 -12.10
CA TRP A 170 -0.73 -0.14 -11.56
C TRP A 170 -0.36 -1.50 -12.14
N ASP A 171 -0.18 -1.60 -13.45
CA ASP A 171 0.22 -2.84 -14.11
C ASP A 171 1.58 -3.33 -13.61
N TYR A 172 2.53 -2.41 -13.48
CA TYR A 172 3.85 -2.71 -12.94
C TYR A 172 3.79 -3.14 -11.47
N LEU A 173 3.01 -2.44 -10.63
CA LEU A 173 2.82 -2.80 -9.23
C LEU A 173 2.12 -4.17 -9.10
N ALA A 174 1.09 -4.43 -9.89
CA ALA A 174 0.36 -5.69 -9.90
C ALA A 174 1.25 -6.86 -10.33
N ASP A 175 2.10 -6.65 -11.34
CA ASP A 175 3.11 -7.62 -11.75
C ASP A 175 4.07 -7.95 -10.60
N GLN A 176 4.63 -6.94 -9.92
CA GLN A 176 5.53 -7.15 -8.78
C GLN A 176 4.85 -7.89 -7.62
N ILE A 177 3.66 -7.45 -7.20
CA ILE A 177 2.90 -8.08 -6.10
C ILE A 177 2.65 -9.55 -6.43
N SER A 178 2.25 -9.87 -7.66
CA SER A 178 1.97 -11.25 -8.06
C SER A 178 3.20 -12.16 -8.02
N LYS A 179 4.38 -11.62 -8.33
CA LYS A 179 5.66 -12.35 -8.31
C LYS A 179 6.18 -12.55 -6.89
N LEU A 180 6.14 -11.50 -6.07
CA LEU A 180 6.70 -11.52 -4.72
C LEU A 180 5.79 -12.23 -3.71
N PHE A 181 4.47 -12.10 -3.89
CA PHE A 181 3.48 -12.57 -2.91
C PHE A 181 2.41 -13.47 -3.54
N PRO A 182 2.79 -14.60 -4.16
CA PRO A 182 1.86 -15.46 -4.92
C PRO A 182 0.78 -16.14 -4.06
N ARG A 183 0.88 -16.06 -2.72
CA ARG A 183 -0.04 -16.69 -1.76
C ARG A 183 -1.03 -15.72 -1.12
N LEU A 184 -1.06 -14.46 -1.56
CA LEU A 184 -1.98 -13.47 -1.01
C LEU A 184 -3.44 -13.93 -1.10
N VAL A 185 -4.15 -13.61 -0.03
CA VAL A 185 -5.57 -13.91 0.15
C VAL A 185 -6.39 -12.63 0.06
N ASN A 186 -5.86 -11.53 0.61
CA ASN A 186 -6.52 -10.24 0.64
C ASN A 186 -5.55 -9.14 0.19
N VAL A 187 -6.04 -8.25 -0.66
CA VAL A 187 -5.33 -7.01 -1.02
C VAL A 187 -6.27 -5.85 -0.75
N GLN A 188 -5.81 -4.87 0.01
CA GLN A 188 -6.54 -3.64 0.28
C GLN A 188 -5.75 -2.47 -0.27
N VAL A 189 -6.40 -1.64 -1.06
CA VAL A 189 -5.83 -0.46 -1.69
C VAL A 189 -6.39 0.77 -0.98
N GLY A 190 -5.59 1.35 -0.08
CA GLY A 190 -5.89 2.57 0.67
C GLY A 190 -5.48 3.85 -0.07
N ILE A 191 -5.33 3.75 -1.39
CA ILE A 191 -5.05 4.91 -2.25
C ILE A 191 -6.18 5.04 -3.27
N PRO A 192 -6.55 6.26 -3.68
CA PRO A 192 -7.50 6.44 -4.76
C PRO A 192 -7.02 5.71 -6.01
N ALA A 193 -7.86 4.80 -6.51
CA ALA A 193 -7.59 4.08 -7.74
C ALA A 193 -8.43 4.67 -8.86
N ILE A 194 -7.79 5.09 -9.96
CA ILE A 194 -8.53 5.31 -11.21
C ILE A 194 -9.20 3.98 -11.58
N LEU A 195 -10.46 4.03 -12.03
CA LEU A 195 -11.17 2.86 -12.53
C LEU A 195 -10.45 2.27 -13.75
N TYR A 196 -9.48 1.41 -13.49
CA TYR A 196 -8.65 0.72 -14.45
C TYR A 196 -8.75 -0.78 -14.20
N VAL A 197 -9.69 -1.41 -14.90
CA VAL A 197 -10.09 -2.80 -14.62
C VAL A 197 -9.00 -3.82 -14.98
N ALA A 198 -8.21 -3.55 -16.04
CA ALA A 198 -7.25 -4.51 -16.59
C ALA A 198 -6.13 -4.90 -15.61
N GLY A 199 -5.59 -3.94 -14.85
CA GLY A 199 -4.56 -4.22 -13.85
C GLY A 199 -5.07 -5.11 -12.71
N PHE A 200 -6.31 -4.88 -12.26
CA PHE A 200 -6.93 -5.68 -11.20
C PHE A 200 -7.36 -7.07 -11.66
N GLU A 201 -7.81 -7.20 -12.91
CA GLU A 201 -8.07 -8.50 -13.52
C GLU A 201 -6.77 -9.32 -13.61
N THR A 202 -5.69 -8.70 -14.10
CA THR A 202 -4.37 -9.32 -14.17
C THR A 202 -3.89 -9.80 -12.80
N LEU A 203 -4.08 -8.98 -11.75
CA LEU A 203 -3.73 -9.34 -10.38
C LEU A 203 -4.55 -10.56 -9.90
N SER A 204 -5.86 -10.56 -10.15
CA SER A 204 -6.79 -11.64 -9.77
C SER A 204 -6.50 -12.96 -10.49
N GLU A 205 -6.10 -12.89 -11.76
CA GLU A 205 -5.70 -14.04 -12.55
C GLU A 205 -4.41 -14.68 -12.02
N ARG A 206 -3.41 -13.83 -11.71
CA ARG A 206 -2.09 -14.28 -11.25
C ARG A 206 -2.04 -14.70 -9.79
N LEU A 207 -3.00 -14.27 -8.96
CA LEU A 207 -3.12 -14.67 -7.56
C LEU A 207 -4.27 -15.68 -7.36
N PRO A 208 -4.00 -16.99 -7.46
CA PRO A 208 -5.06 -18.02 -7.42
C PRO A 208 -5.77 -18.12 -6.07
N ASN A 209 -5.13 -17.67 -4.98
CA ASN A 209 -5.69 -17.71 -3.63
C ASN A 209 -6.40 -16.42 -3.22
N LEU A 210 -6.40 -15.40 -4.09
CA LEU A 210 -6.99 -14.10 -3.80
C LEU A 210 -8.51 -14.25 -3.69
N LYS A 211 -9.04 -13.82 -2.54
CA LYS A 211 -10.46 -13.86 -2.20
C LYS A 211 -11.09 -12.47 -2.25
N LEU A 212 -10.34 -11.46 -1.83
CA LEU A 212 -10.82 -10.10 -1.68
C LEU A 212 -9.80 -9.11 -2.23
N ILE A 213 -10.28 -8.20 -3.08
CA ILE A 213 -9.61 -6.93 -3.37
C ILE A 213 -10.58 -5.83 -2.95
N SER A 214 -10.15 -4.92 -2.08
CA SER A 214 -10.94 -3.77 -1.66
C SER A 214 -10.22 -2.46 -1.94
N PHE A 215 -11.02 -1.44 -2.22
CA PHE A 215 -10.55 -0.08 -2.51
C PHE A 215 -11.16 0.87 -1.49
N GLU A 216 -10.36 1.80 -0.99
CA GLU A 216 -10.86 2.90 -0.17
C GLU A 216 -11.65 3.90 -1.02
N ASP A 217 -11.11 4.26 -2.20
CA ASP A 217 -11.74 5.21 -3.12
C ASP A 217 -11.47 4.82 -4.59
N ILE A 218 -12.45 5.06 -5.46
CA ILE A 218 -12.35 4.78 -6.90
C ILE A 218 -12.77 6.03 -7.68
N LEU A 219 -11.83 6.55 -8.46
CA LEU A 219 -12.01 7.74 -9.28
C LEU A 219 -12.43 7.36 -10.70
N SER A 220 -13.37 8.09 -11.28
CA SER A 220 -13.66 7.99 -12.72
C SER A 220 -12.58 8.74 -13.50
N LEU A 221 -12.32 8.32 -14.75
CA LEU A 221 -11.38 9.03 -15.63
C LEU A 221 -11.74 10.52 -15.79
N SER A 222 -13.04 10.84 -15.79
CA SER A 222 -13.54 12.22 -15.83
C SER A 222 -13.15 13.07 -14.62
N ASP A 223 -12.95 12.45 -13.45
CA ASP A 223 -12.61 13.15 -12.22
C ASP A 223 -11.13 13.57 -12.22
N VAL A 224 -10.30 12.81 -12.93
CA VAL A 224 -8.86 13.02 -13.09
C VAL A 224 -8.55 14.20 -14.01
N ASP A 225 -9.19 14.25 -15.18
CA ASP A 225 -8.94 15.29 -16.21
C ASP A 225 -9.29 16.71 -15.73
N SER A 226 -10.18 16.84 -14.75
CA SER A 226 -10.60 18.14 -14.20
C SER A 226 -9.61 18.75 -13.20
N SER A 227 -8.67 17.96 -12.66
CA SER A 227 -7.78 18.39 -11.58
C SER A 227 -6.41 18.91 -12.05
N GLU A 228 -5.97 18.58 -13.27
CA GLU A 228 -4.64 18.97 -13.77
C GLU A 228 -4.61 20.34 -14.48
N GLY A 229 -5.75 21.02 -14.58
CA GLY A 229 -5.90 22.28 -15.31
C GLY A 229 -5.49 23.57 -14.58
N ASP A 230 -5.09 23.53 -13.30
CA ASP A 230 -5.05 24.76 -12.46
C ASP A 230 -3.65 25.12 -11.90
N THR A 231 -2.56 24.55 -12.42
CA THR A 231 -1.18 24.93 -12.01
C THR A 231 -0.29 25.35 -13.18
N VAL A 232 -0.82 26.11 -14.13
CA VAL A 232 -0.01 26.90 -15.06
C VAL A 232 -0.20 28.37 -14.72
N SER A 233 0.32 28.81 -13.56
CA SER A 233 0.49 30.24 -13.33
C SER A 233 1.71 30.73 -14.11
N GLU A 234 1.41 31.30 -15.25
CA GLU A 234 2.16 32.28 -16.03
C GLU A 234 3.21 33.05 -15.20
N HIS A 235 4.50 32.81 -15.47
CA HIS A 235 5.55 33.84 -15.35
C HIS A 235 6.34 33.84 -16.65
N SER A 236 5.73 34.44 -17.68
CA SER A 236 6.49 35.10 -18.73
C SER A 236 7.15 36.34 -18.15
N ASP A 237 8.35 36.63 -18.67
CA ASP A 237 8.95 37.95 -18.84
C ASP A 237 10.42 37.96 -18.37
N SER A 238 11.33 37.75 -19.31
CA SER A 238 12.33 38.77 -19.63
C SER A 238 13.09 38.40 -20.90
N GLU A 239 12.94 39.26 -21.88
CA GLU A 239 13.63 39.30 -23.17
C GLU A 239 15.15 39.56 -23.03
N ASP A 240 15.83 39.34 -24.16
CA ASP A 240 17.11 39.89 -24.60
C ASP A 240 18.41 39.37 -23.96
N SER A 241 19.16 38.60 -24.77
CA SER A 241 20.49 39.06 -25.22
C SER A 241 20.96 38.24 -26.44
N ASP A 242 21.31 39.00 -27.47
CA ASP A 242 21.67 38.64 -28.82
C ASP A 242 22.97 37.84 -28.99
N GLU A 243 22.99 37.10 -30.10
CA GLU A 243 24.07 36.89 -31.08
C GLU A 243 25.47 36.47 -30.59
N GLU A 244 25.96 35.32 -31.08
CA GLU A 244 27.07 35.32 -32.07
C GLU A 244 27.10 34.01 -32.89
N ASP A 245 27.44 34.21 -34.16
CA ASP A 245 27.59 33.26 -35.25
C ASP A 245 28.59 32.13 -34.98
N SER A 246 28.34 30.97 -35.59
CA SER A 246 29.39 30.03 -36.01
C SER A 246 28.86 29.12 -37.11
N ASP A 247 29.29 29.43 -38.32
CA ASP A 247 29.03 28.74 -39.57
C ASP A 247 29.46 27.27 -39.62
N ASP A 248 28.75 26.54 -40.48
CA ASP A 248 29.19 25.43 -41.33
C ASP A 248 29.76 24.16 -40.69
N GLN A 249 29.06 23.03 -40.90
CA GLN A 249 29.43 22.14 -42.01
C GLN A 249 28.40 21.04 -42.27
N ASP A 250 27.97 20.99 -43.53
CA ASP A 250 27.41 19.86 -44.24
C ASP A 250 28.13 18.55 -43.92
N LEU A 251 27.39 17.46 -43.71
CA LEU A 251 27.71 16.17 -44.35
C LEU A 251 26.46 15.28 -44.42
N ASN A 252 26.05 15.05 -45.65
CA ASN A 252 25.11 14.05 -46.13
C ASN A 252 25.30 12.68 -45.47
N SER A 253 24.18 12.02 -45.14
CA SER A 253 24.12 10.57 -45.29
C SER A 253 22.70 10.14 -45.66
N ASP A 254 22.50 10.00 -46.97
CA ASP A 254 21.46 9.17 -47.55
C ASP A 254 21.71 7.70 -47.18
N SER A 255 20.66 6.98 -46.79
CA SER A 255 20.49 5.54 -47.12
C SER A 255 19.05 5.10 -46.83
N ASP A 256 18.27 5.09 -47.91
CA ASP A 256 17.50 3.97 -48.47
C ASP A 256 16.69 3.05 -47.53
N ASP A 257 15.37 3.08 -47.77
CA ASP A 257 14.49 1.95 -48.11
C ASP A 257 14.55 0.67 -47.26
N GLN A 258 13.43 0.38 -46.58
CA GLN A 258 12.61 -0.79 -46.94
C GLN A 258 11.24 -0.79 -46.27
N ASP A 259 10.22 -0.78 -47.13
CA ASP A 259 8.86 -1.21 -46.87
C ASP A 259 8.81 -2.66 -46.36
N ALA A 260 7.94 -2.93 -45.40
CA ALA A 260 7.38 -4.25 -45.17
C ALA A 260 5.94 -4.11 -44.67
N ASP A 261 5.05 -4.52 -45.56
CA ASP A 261 3.60 -4.68 -45.43
C ASP A 261 3.18 -5.69 -44.33
N ASP A 262 1.93 -5.50 -43.91
CA ASP A 262 0.92 -6.47 -43.50
C ASP A 262 1.19 -7.40 -42.31
N GLU A 263 0.37 -7.30 -41.26
CA GLU A 263 -0.69 -8.29 -40.97
C GLU A 263 -1.79 -7.65 -40.10
N ASP A 264 -2.92 -7.30 -40.72
CA ASP A 264 -4.18 -7.05 -40.02
C ASP A 264 -4.66 -8.36 -39.37
N THR A 265 -4.62 -8.39 -38.03
CA THR A 265 -5.28 -9.43 -37.25
C THR A 265 -6.62 -8.91 -36.77
N ASP A 266 -7.69 -9.50 -37.31
CA ASP A 266 -9.07 -9.33 -36.83
C ASP A 266 -9.18 -9.86 -35.39
N GLU A 267 -8.87 -9.03 -34.39
CA GLU A 267 -9.30 -9.27 -33.02
C GLU A 267 -10.78 -8.91 -32.90
N GLU A 268 -11.64 -9.95 -32.87
CA GLU A 268 -13.00 -9.84 -32.39
C GLU A 268 -12.98 -9.31 -30.94
N GLY A 269 -13.08 -7.99 -30.81
CA GLY A 269 -13.26 -7.32 -29.53
C GLY A 269 -14.59 -7.72 -28.91
N THR A 270 -14.58 -8.73 -28.03
CA THR A 270 -15.65 -8.94 -27.07
C THR A 270 -15.75 -7.71 -26.17
N THR A 271 -16.66 -6.81 -26.51
CA THR A 271 -16.97 -5.63 -25.71
C THR A 271 -17.78 -6.07 -24.50
N TYR A 272 -17.13 -6.21 -23.34
CA TYR A 272 -17.83 -6.40 -22.08
C TYR A 272 -18.35 -5.05 -21.59
N THR A 273 -19.65 -4.84 -21.69
CA THR A 273 -20.32 -3.68 -21.09
C THR A 273 -20.54 -3.96 -19.61
N TYR A 274 -19.73 -3.34 -18.75
CA TYR A 274 -19.97 -3.33 -17.31
C TYR A 274 -20.77 -2.09 -16.94
N THR A 275 -21.94 -2.27 -16.35
CA THR A 275 -22.73 -1.17 -15.78
C THR A 275 -22.21 -0.93 -14.35
N VAL A 276 -21.36 0.07 -14.17
CA VAL A 276 -20.95 0.55 -12.85
C VAL A 276 -22.02 1.51 -12.36
N ASN A 277 -22.89 1.06 -11.46
CA ASN A 277 -23.76 1.97 -10.72
C ASN A 277 -22.91 2.66 -9.64
N ALA A 278 -22.13 3.67 -10.06
CA ALA A 278 -21.47 4.58 -9.15
C ALA A 278 -22.55 5.48 -8.51
N VAL A 279 -23.20 4.98 -7.46
CA VAL A 279 -23.90 5.85 -6.53
C VAL A 279 -22.81 6.51 -5.70
N HIS A 280 -22.74 7.83 -5.74
CA HIS A 280 -21.86 8.67 -4.93
C HIS A 280 -22.24 8.51 -3.45
N ALA A 281 -21.84 7.37 -2.88
CA ALA A 281 -22.02 6.99 -1.50
C ALA A 281 -20.64 6.67 -0.95
N SER A 282 -20.28 7.30 0.16
CA SER A 282 -19.04 7.08 0.92
C SER A 282 -19.00 5.66 1.51
N GLY A 283 -18.95 4.64 0.66
CA GLY A 283 -19.00 3.22 0.99
C GLY A 283 -17.93 2.44 0.26
N PHE A 284 -17.37 1.45 0.94
CA PHE A 284 -16.30 0.59 0.43
C PHE A 284 -16.77 -0.19 -0.80
N LEU A 285 -15.96 -0.17 -1.86
CA LEU A 285 -16.14 -1.00 -3.05
C LEU A 285 -15.29 -2.27 -2.88
N ALA A 286 -15.94 -3.43 -2.95
CA ALA A 286 -15.30 -4.73 -2.84
C ALA A 286 -15.44 -5.51 -4.15
N PHE A 287 -14.33 -6.06 -4.62
CA PHE A 287 -14.30 -7.03 -5.70
C PHE A 287 -14.30 -8.44 -5.13
N TRP A 288 -15.26 -9.25 -5.58
CA TRP A 288 -15.35 -10.66 -5.23
C TRP A 288 -15.06 -11.52 -6.45
N ARG A 289 -14.22 -12.54 -6.25
CA ARG A 289 -13.95 -13.57 -7.25
C ARG A 289 -15.00 -14.67 -7.14
N SER A 290 -15.91 -14.77 -8.11
CA SER A 290 -16.82 -15.91 -8.23
C SER A 290 -16.32 -16.88 -9.29
N LYS A 291 -16.03 -18.12 -8.87
CA LYS A 291 -15.62 -19.20 -9.79
C LYS A 291 -16.89 -19.87 -10.30
N THR A 292 -17.30 -19.52 -11.52
CA THR A 292 -18.44 -20.17 -12.19
C THR A 292 -17.93 -21.18 -13.21
N ASN A 293 -18.76 -22.16 -13.59
CA ASN A 293 -18.39 -23.26 -14.50
C ASN A 293 -18.01 -22.83 -15.94
N GLY A 294 -17.91 -21.52 -16.23
CA GLY A 294 -17.52 -20.98 -17.53
C GLY A 294 -16.40 -19.94 -17.51
N GLY A 295 -15.74 -19.69 -16.36
CA GLY A 295 -14.67 -18.70 -16.25
C GLY A 295 -14.61 -17.99 -14.90
N VAL A 296 -13.56 -17.19 -14.70
CA VAL A 296 -13.43 -16.28 -13.55
C VAL A 296 -14.27 -15.05 -13.85
N LYS A 297 -15.27 -14.75 -13.03
CA LYS A 297 -16.04 -13.50 -13.13
C LYS A 297 -15.73 -12.64 -11.91
N CYS A 298 -15.16 -11.47 -12.15
CA CYS A 298 -15.03 -10.42 -11.14
C CYS A 298 -16.38 -9.71 -11.02
N MET A 299 -16.95 -9.69 -9.82
CA MET A 299 -18.15 -8.90 -9.53
C MET A 299 -17.75 -7.75 -8.59
N MET A 300 -18.19 -6.55 -8.96
CA MET A 300 -18.00 -5.32 -8.21
C MET A 300 -19.33 -5.02 -7.50
N ASP A 301 -19.33 -5.04 -6.16
CA ASP A 301 -20.49 -4.69 -5.35
C ASP A 301 -20.14 -3.51 -4.44
N ALA A 302 -21.03 -2.52 -4.39
CA ALA A 302 -20.98 -1.45 -3.41
C ALA A 302 -21.54 -1.99 -2.08
N MET A 303 -20.71 -2.07 -1.04
CA MET A 303 -21.17 -2.48 0.29
C MET A 303 -21.59 -1.26 1.10
N GLY A 304 -22.90 -0.97 1.16
CA GLY A 304 -23.44 0.08 2.04
C GLY A 304 -24.94 0.33 2.01
N THR A 305 -25.62 -0.04 3.12
CA THR A 305 -27.01 0.24 3.58
C THR A 305 -28.18 -0.44 2.87
N GLU A 306 -29.04 -1.08 3.69
CA GLU A 306 -30.32 -1.70 3.30
C GLU A 306 -31.11 -0.81 2.33
N VAL A 307 -31.39 -1.33 1.14
CA VAL A 307 -32.43 -0.79 0.26
C VAL A 307 -33.77 -1.06 0.94
N GLN A 308 -34.29 -0.09 1.70
CA GLN A 308 -35.72 -0.03 1.96
C GLN A 308 -36.41 0.21 0.63
N ASN A 309 -37.01 -0.84 0.08
CA ASN A 309 -37.91 -0.76 -1.07
C ASN A 309 -39.10 0.15 -0.72
N TYR A 310 -39.06 1.40 -1.17
CA TYR A 310 -40.26 2.22 -1.28
C TYR A 310 -40.83 2.06 -2.69
N ASN A 311 -41.94 1.32 -2.77
CA ASN A 311 -42.83 1.37 -3.92
C ASN A 311 -43.35 2.81 -4.05
N VAL A 312 -42.95 3.53 -5.10
CA VAL A 312 -43.58 4.80 -5.46
C VAL A 312 -44.66 4.53 -6.49
N LEU A 313 -45.90 4.49 -6.01
CA LEU A 313 -47.12 4.73 -6.79
C LEU A 313 -47.68 6.07 -6.31
N GLY A 314 -47.95 6.98 -7.25
CA GLY A 314 -48.93 8.06 -7.04
C GLY A 314 -48.40 9.48 -7.16
N ASP A 315 -48.97 10.20 -8.13
CA ASP A 315 -48.92 11.63 -8.34
C ASP A 315 -49.22 12.45 -7.07
N LEU A 316 -48.58 13.63 -6.96
CA LEU A 316 -49.22 14.97 -6.97
C LEU A 316 -48.29 16.02 -6.34
N ASP A 317 -47.90 16.96 -7.20
CA ASP A 317 -48.04 18.41 -7.07
C ASP A 317 -47.77 19.17 -5.75
N ASN A 318 -47.12 20.33 -5.97
CA ASN A 318 -47.15 21.58 -5.20
C ASN A 318 -46.27 21.82 -3.95
N SER A 319 -45.34 22.76 -4.18
CA SER A 319 -45.24 24.07 -3.52
C SER A 319 -44.35 24.27 -2.28
N TYR A 320 -43.39 25.17 -2.47
CA TYR A 320 -43.00 26.30 -1.60
C TYR A 320 -42.24 26.07 -0.26
N VAL A 321 -40.96 26.49 -0.28
CA VAL A 321 -40.37 27.65 0.45
C VAL A 321 -40.08 27.58 1.98
N ASN A 322 -38.79 27.88 2.27
CA ASN A 322 -38.16 28.61 3.38
C ASN A 322 -37.75 27.94 4.72
N HIS A 323 -36.46 28.17 5.00
CA HIS A 323 -35.80 28.56 6.26
C HIS A 323 -35.93 27.68 7.51
N LEU A 324 -34.82 27.04 7.89
CA LEU A 324 -33.92 27.49 8.96
C LEU A 324 -32.54 26.86 8.78
#